data_AF-A0A9P2XLW0-F1
#
_entry.id   AF-A0A9P2XLW0-F1
#
_cell.length_a   1.000
_cell.length_b   1.000
_cell.length_c   1.000
_cell.angle_alpha   90.00
_cell.angle_beta   90.00
_cell.angle_gamma   90.00
#
_symmetry.space_group_name_H-M   'P 1'
#
loop_
_entity.id
_entity.type
_entity.pdbx_description
1 polymer ?
#
loop_
_entity_poly.entity_id
_entity_poly.type
_entity_poly.pdbx_seq_one_letter_code
_entity_poly.pdbx_strand_id
1 'polypeptide(L)'
;MIKHITEAKRLSGDKTYKTQVIDWGQGENDAIYTVRTPYAVYKSELAQLQLDVSSDIKEITGQSETAPFITYQMSYAARTWPDIAKAQLDLVRESPYFMLSTPMYHMPYAEDSIHLTNVGYKWLGAYVGRAYKQYMIDGRKSDFINPKVAQLVGDEIHIHFDVPKAPLVLDTATLAATTDNGFKVLVNDTAATISGISAENDKVIIKLSSPPATGASVIVRYALDYLGAGLSIDGGASGNLRDSTTDSIEIAGVERPLYHVCPHFELTAFTDKGI
;
A
#
# COMPACT_ATOMS: atom_id res chain seq x y z
N MET A 1 -17.39 13.37 10.00
CA MET A 1 -17.59 13.32 8.54
C MET A 1 -18.99 13.75 8.12
N ILE A 2 -20.07 13.02 8.47
CA ILE A 2 -21.44 13.31 7.99
C ILE A 2 -21.88 14.76 8.20
N LYS A 3 -21.65 15.34 9.39
CA LYS A 3 -21.95 16.76 9.65
C LYS A 3 -21.26 17.73 8.68
N HIS A 4 -20.03 17.45 8.26
CA HIS A 4 -19.32 18.31 7.29
C HIS A 4 -19.95 18.22 5.91
N ILE A 5 -20.41 17.03 5.51
CA ILE A 5 -21.07 16.81 4.21
C ILE A 5 -22.44 17.48 4.19
N THR A 6 -23.23 17.32 5.26
CA THR A 6 -24.51 18.01 5.44
C THR A 6 -24.34 19.52 5.38
N GLU A 7 -23.35 20.05 6.09
CA GLU A 7 -23.12 21.49 6.14
C GLU A 7 -22.58 22.04 4.81
N ALA A 8 -21.70 21.32 4.13
CA ALA A 8 -21.24 21.68 2.79
C ALA A 8 -22.41 21.69 1.78
N LYS A 9 -23.30 20.69 1.84
CA LYS A 9 -24.52 20.67 1.03
C LYS A 9 -25.43 21.86 1.37
N ARG A 10 -25.62 22.19 2.64
CA ARG A 10 -26.41 23.36 3.07
C ARG A 10 -25.82 24.67 2.53
N LEU A 11 -24.51 24.84 2.65
CA LEU A 11 -23.77 26.03 2.18
C LEU A 11 -23.77 26.16 0.65
N SER A 12 -23.96 25.06 -0.09
CA SER A 12 -24.06 25.11 -1.55
C SER A 12 -25.31 25.87 -2.04
N GLY A 13 -26.36 25.97 -1.22
CA GLY A 13 -27.62 26.61 -1.59
C GLY A 13 -28.22 25.98 -2.84
N ASP A 14 -28.49 26.81 -3.85
CA ASP A 14 -29.08 26.38 -5.13
C ASP A 14 -28.04 25.81 -6.12
N LYS A 15 -26.76 25.76 -5.75
CA LYS A 15 -25.70 25.20 -6.62
C LYS A 15 -25.71 23.68 -6.58
N THR A 16 -25.16 23.08 -7.64
CA THR A 16 -24.85 21.65 -7.64
C THR A 16 -23.71 21.37 -6.67
N TYR A 17 -23.90 20.38 -5.79
CA TYR A 17 -22.90 19.88 -4.85
C TYR A 17 -22.82 18.37 -4.96
N LYS A 18 -21.60 17.82 -4.99
CA LYS A 18 -21.33 16.39 -5.03
C LYS A 18 -20.10 16.08 -4.18
N THR A 19 -20.19 15.06 -3.35
CA THR A 19 -19.02 14.46 -2.71
C THR A 19 -18.43 13.44 -3.68
N GLN A 20 -17.28 13.78 -4.27
CA GLN A 20 -16.69 12.97 -5.34
C GLN A 20 -15.93 11.77 -4.81
N VAL A 21 -15.12 11.96 -3.77
CA VAL A 21 -14.34 10.93 -3.10
C VAL A 21 -14.26 11.23 -1.60
N ILE A 22 -13.90 10.23 -0.81
CA ILE A 22 -13.42 10.40 0.56
C ILE A 22 -11.93 10.05 0.60
N ASP A 23 -11.11 10.98 1.09
CA ASP A 23 -9.71 10.67 1.43
C ASP A 23 -9.71 10.02 2.81
N TRP A 24 -9.48 8.70 2.85
CA TRP A 24 -9.54 7.90 4.06
C TRP A 24 -8.13 7.56 4.54
N GLY A 25 -7.80 8.06 5.73
CA GLY A 25 -6.52 7.82 6.36
C GLY A 25 -6.67 7.38 7.80
N GLN A 26 -6.61 6.08 8.03
CA GLN A 26 -6.71 5.48 9.36
C GLN A 26 -6.22 4.02 9.33
N GLY A 27 -5.71 3.54 10.46
CA GLY A 27 -5.48 2.13 10.77
C GLY A 27 -4.51 1.94 11.94
N GLU A 28 -3.75 2.98 12.28
CA GLU A 28 -2.70 3.01 13.29
C GLU A 28 -3.22 2.56 14.66
N ASN A 29 -4.37 3.10 15.09
CA ASN A 29 -5.00 2.73 16.36
C ASN A 29 -5.52 1.29 16.41
N ASP A 30 -5.82 0.68 15.26
CA ASP A 30 -6.19 -0.73 15.19
C ASP A 30 -4.96 -1.64 15.30
N ALA A 31 -3.75 -1.10 15.10
CA ALA A 31 -2.50 -1.84 15.18
C ALA A 31 -1.74 -1.67 16.51
N ILE A 32 -2.17 -0.75 17.39
CA ILE A 32 -1.50 -0.57 18.69
C ILE A 32 -1.58 -1.85 19.51
N TYR A 33 -0.53 -2.13 20.30
CA TYR A 33 -0.36 -3.38 21.04
C TYR A 33 -1.56 -3.77 21.92
N THR A 34 -2.27 -2.78 22.48
CA THR A 34 -3.43 -3.00 23.35
C THR A 34 -4.75 -3.25 22.60
N VAL A 35 -4.79 -3.07 21.28
CA VAL A 35 -6.00 -3.24 20.45
C VAL A 35 -5.81 -4.40 19.48
N ARG A 36 -4.86 -4.29 18.53
CA ARG A 36 -4.54 -5.32 17.53
C ARG A 36 -5.77 -5.96 16.90
N THR A 37 -6.57 -5.14 16.21
CA THR A 37 -7.75 -5.59 15.48
C THR A 37 -7.34 -6.61 14.42
N PRO A 38 -7.93 -7.83 14.41
CA PRO A 38 -7.58 -8.85 13.44
C PRO A 38 -7.92 -8.44 12.00
N TYR A 39 -7.13 -8.91 11.03
CA TYR A 39 -7.33 -8.66 9.59
C TYR A 39 -8.78 -8.82 9.14
N ALA A 40 -9.42 -9.94 9.51
CA ALA A 40 -10.78 -10.25 9.07
C ALA A 40 -11.80 -9.23 9.60
N VAL A 41 -11.61 -8.73 10.83
CA VAL A 41 -12.48 -7.72 11.44
C VAL A 41 -12.26 -6.39 10.73
N TYR A 42 -11.03 -5.87 10.72
CA TYR A 42 -10.72 -4.56 10.13
C TYR A 42 -11.13 -4.48 8.65
N LYS A 43 -10.82 -5.50 7.85
CA LYS A 43 -11.19 -5.54 6.43
C LYS A 43 -12.70 -5.46 6.25
N SER A 44 -13.46 -6.25 7.02
CA SER A 44 -14.92 -6.31 6.90
C SER A 44 -15.58 -5.00 7.35
N GLU A 45 -15.11 -4.41 8.44
CA GLU A 45 -15.62 -3.16 8.99
C GLU A 45 -15.27 -1.97 8.10
N LEU A 46 -14.06 -1.89 7.56
CA LEU A 46 -13.68 -0.81 6.64
C LEU A 46 -14.46 -0.89 5.32
N ALA A 47 -14.69 -2.11 4.79
CA ALA A 47 -15.57 -2.29 3.64
C ALA A 47 -17.00 -1.82 3.93
N GLN A 48 -17.55 -2.19 5.09
CA GLN A 48 -18.89 -1.77 5.50
C GLN A 48 -18.96 -0.25 5.70
N LEU A 49 -17.95 0.35 6.32
CA LEU A 49 -17.86 1.81 6.50
C LEU A 49 -17.90 2.55 5.17
N GLN A 50 -17.22 2.07 4.13
CA GLN A 50 -17.26 2.69 2.80
C GLN A 50 -18.68 2.69 2.22
N LEU A 51 -19.42 1.59 2.40
CA LEU A 51 -20.81 1.47 1.94
C LEU A 51 -21.74 2.39 2.74
N ASP A 52 -21.62 2.41 4.06
CA ASP A 52 -22.45 3.23 4.95
C ASP A 52 -22.27 4.72 4.64
N VAL A 53 -21.01 5.16 4.55
CA VAL A 53 -20.67 6.55 4.24
C VAL A 53 -21.16 6.96 2.86
N SER A 54 -21.08 6.05 1.88
CA SER A 54 -21.62 6.29 0.55
C SER A 54 -23.14 6.38 0.55
N SER A 55 -23.83 5.57 1.35
CA SER A 55 -25.28 5.64 1.51
C SER A 55 -25.70 6.98 2.08
N ASP A 56 -25.06 7.41 3.19
CA ASP A 56 -25.33 8.70 3.82
C ASP A 56 -25.07 9.88 2.88
N ILE A 57 -24.00 9.82 2.08
CA ILE A 57 -23.70 10.83 1.05
C ILE A 57 -24.84 10.95 0.05
N LYS A 58 -25.38 9.83 -0.44
CA LYS A 58 -26.49 9.84 -1.41
C LYS A 58 -27.74 10.45 -0.80
N GLU A 59 -28.06 10.07 0.43
CA GLU A 59 -29.22 10.63 1.16
C GLU A 59 -29.10 12.15 1.37
N ILE A 60 -27.93 12.62 1.77
CA ILE A 60 -27.70 14.05 2.06
C ILE A 60 -27.65 14.91 0.79
N THR A 61 -26.95 14.44 -0.23
CA THR A 61 -26.61 15.26 -1.39
C THR A 61 -27.59 15.09 -2.55
N GLY A 62 -28.31 13.97 -2.60
CA GLY A 62 -29.12 13.54 -3.73
C GLY A 62 -28.32 12.98 -4.91
N GLN A 63 -26.98 12.83 -4.79
CA GLN A 63 -26.17 12.21 -5.84
C GLN A 63 -26.49 10.72 -5.97
N SER A 64 -26.33 10.14 -7.17
CA SER A 64 -26.60 8.72 -7.42
C SER A 64 -25.35 7.85 -7.27
N GLU A 65 -24.18 8.42 -7.51
CA GLU A 65 -22.92 7.69 -7.56
C GLU A 65 -22.34 7.44 -6.17
N THR A 66 -21.76 6.25 -6.00
CA THR A 66 -21.01 5.86 -4.81
C THR A 66 -19.72 6.67 -4.74
N ALA A 67 -19.46 7.29 -3.58
CA ALA A 67 -18.20 7.99 -3.34
C ALA A 67 -17.13 6.96 -2.93
N PRO A 68 -16.10 6.71 -3.75
CA PRO A 68 -15.04 5.78 -3.37
C PRO A 68 -14.12 6.38 -2.31
N PHE A 69 -13.35 5.52 -1.66
CA PHE A 69 -12.28 5.89 -0.77
C PHE A 69 -10.96 5.90 -1.53
N ILE A 70 -10.21 7.00 -1.44
CA ILE A 70 -8.78 7.01 -1.72
C ILE A 70 -8.11 6.78 -0.38
N THR A 71 -7.38 5.68 -0.24
CA THR A 71 -6.65 5.32 0.99
C THR A 71 -5.15 5.38 0.76
N TYR A 72 -4.39 5.47 1.84
CA TYR A 72 -2.98 5.06 1.85
C TYR A 72 -2.86 3.63 2.41
N GLN A 73 -1.65 3.07 2.34
CA GLN A 73 -1.31 1.88 3.12
C GLN A 73 -0.40 2.28 4.28
N MET A 74 -0.90 2.06 5.50
CA MET A 74 -0.20 2.47 6.72
C MET A 74 1.12 1.75 6.89
N SER A 75 2.08 2.39 7.57
CA SER A 75 3.40 1.79 7.84
C SER A 75 3.76 1.70 9.33
N TYR A 76 3.05 2.41 10.21
CA TYR A 76 3.10 2.17 11.65
C TYR A 76 2.78 0.69 11.94
N ALA A 77 3.50 0.06 12.86
CA ALA A 77 3.27 -1.33 13.26
C ALA A 77 3.24 -2.38 12.12
N ALA A 78 3.60 -2.06 10.87
CA ALA A 78 3.56 -3.01 9.75
C ALA A 78 4.42 -4.27 10.02
N ARG A 79 5.46 -4.16 10.87
CA ARG A 79 6.27 -5.28 11.31
C ARG A 79 5.68 -6.06 12.49
N THR A 80 4.98 -5.39 13.40
CA THR A 80 4.50 -5.97 14.66
C THR A 80 3.04 -6.40 14.63
N TRP A 81 2.26 -5.85 13.69
CA TRP A 81 0.86 -6.17 13.41
C TRP A 81 0.51 -5.83 11.93
N PRO A 82 0.89 -6.71 10.98
CA PRO A 82 0.77 -6.43 9.54
C PRO A 82 -0.68 -6.45 9.01
N ASP A 83 -1.62 -6.93 9.81
CA ASP A 83 -3.01 -7.21 9.43
C ASP A 83 -3.71 -5.99 8.81
N ILE A 84 -3.48 -4.80 9.35
CA ILE A 84 -4.15 -3.58 8.87
C ILE A 84 -3.63 -3.16 7.50
N ALA A 85 -2.31 -3.14 7.31
CA ALA A 85 -1.69 -2.83 6.02
C ALA A 85 -2.09 -3.84 4.94
N LYS A 86 -2.16 -5.14 5.30
CA LYS A 86 -2.63 -6.20 4.40
C LYS A 86 -4.11 -6.00 4.02
N ALA A 87 -4.97 -5.70 4.99
CA ALA A 87 -6.39 -5.46 4.74
C ALA A 87 -6.62 -4.26 3.80
N GLN A 88 -5.88 -3.16 3.99
CA GLN A 88 -5.94 -1.99 3.11
C GLN A 88 -5.56 -2.33 1.66
N LEU A 89 -4.49 -3.12 1.46
CA LEU A 89 -4.10 -3.57 0.12
C LEU A 89 -5.17 -4.47 -0.52
N ASP A 90 -5.71 -5.43 0.23
CA ASP A 90 -6.70 -6.36 -0.31
C ASP A 90 -8.03 -5.67 -0.64
N LEU A 91 -8.47 -4.69 0.16
CA LEU A 91 -9.64 -3.87 -0.20
C LEU A 91 -9.44 -3.13 -1.52
N VAL A 92 -8.25 -2.56 -1.73
CA VAL A 92 -7.90 -1.94 -3.01
C VAL A 92 -7.84 -2.97 -4.14
N ARG A 93 -7.47 -4.22 -3.90
CA ARG A 93 -7.46 -5.25 -4.96
C ARG A 93 -8.86 -5.75 -5.31
N GLU A 94 -9.73 -5.87 -4.30
CA GLU A 94 -11.01 -6.59 -4.41
C GLU A 94 -12.22 -5.68 -4.65
N SER A 95 -12.14 -4.39 -4.27
CA SER A 95 -13.27 -3.47 -4.39
C SER A 95 -13.01 -2.35 -5.41
N PRO A 96 -13.97 -2.03 -6.30
CA PRO A 96 -13.86 -0.87 -7.20
C PRO A 96 -13.98 0.47 -6.48
N TYR A 97 -14.36 0.46 -5.19
CA TYR A 97 -14.57 1.67 -4.39
C TYR A 97 -13.39 2.01 -3.47
N PHE A 98 -12.28 1.29 -3.59
CA PHE A 98 -11.04 1.61 -2.90
C PHE A 98 -9.92 1.85 -3.92
N MET A 99 -9.23 2.97 -3.78
CA MET A 99 -8.05 3.35 -4.54
C MET A 99 -6.86 3.48 -3.60
N LEU A 100 -5.69 3.00 -4.00
CA LEU A 100 -4.45 3.23 -3.25
C LEU A 100 -3.74 4.47 -3.80
N SER A 101 -3.40 5.38 -2.91
CA SER A 101 -2.50 6.51 -3.19
C SER A 101 -1.04 6.04 -3.23
N THR A 102 -0.53 5.54 -2.10
CA THR A 102 0.81 4.97 -1.94
C THR A 102 0.91 4.26 -0.56
N PRO A 103 1.81 3.29 -0.36
CA PRO A 103 2.34 3.03 0.98
C PRO A 103 3.08 4.25 1.52
N MET A 104 3.07 4.44 2.84
CA MET A 104 3.65 5.64 3.46
C MET A 104 5.10 5.49 3.98
N TYR A 105 5.69 4.29 3.95
CA TYR A 105 7.00 4.02 4.59
C TYR A 105 8.18 4.80 4.00
N HIS A 106 8.04 5.33 2.79
CA HIS A 106 9.10 6.12 2.13
C HIS A 106 9.04 7.62 2.47
N MET A 107 7.99 8.05 3.17
CA MET A 107 7.77 9.44 3.52
C MET A 107 8.53 9.84 4.79
N PRO A 108 8.87 11.14 4.96
CA PRO A 108 9.52 11.62 6.18
C PRO A 108 8.53 11.71 7.36
N TYR A 109 8.87 11.01 8.45
CA TYR A 109 8.15 11.02 9.72
C TYR A 109 8.67 12.08 10.70
N ALA A 110 7.78 12.56 11.56
CA ALA A 110 8.12 13.40 12.70
C ALA A 110 8.87 12.60 13.78
N GLU A 111 9.40 13.31 14.78
CA GLU A 111 10.17 12.71 15.87
C GLU A 111 9.39 11.67 16.68
N ASP A 112 8.05 11.77 16.71
CA ASP A 112 7.19 10.77 17.36
C ASP A 112 7.14 9.42 16.64
N SER A 113 7.72 9.31 15.45
CA SER A 113 7.79 8.09 14.63
C SER A 113 6.42 7.50 14.26
N ILE A 114 5.35 8.29 14.35
CA ILE A 114 3.97 7.88 14.06
C ILE A 114 3.39 8.77 12.95
N HIS A 115 3.60 10.09 13.04
CA HIS A 115 3.02 11.03 12.11
C HIS A 115 4.02 11.45 11.03
N LEU A 116 3.50 11.80 9.85
CA LEU A 116 4.33 12.40 8.81
C LEU A 116 4.70 13.84 9.19
N THR A 117 5.83 14.31 8.69
CA THR A 117 6.15 15.76 8.72
C THR A 117 5.20 16.54 7.81
N ASN A 118 5.23 17.88 7.90
CA ASN A 118 4.54 18.76 6.96
C ASN A 118 4.91 18.47 5.49
N VAL A 119 6.18 18.16 5.22
CA VAL A 119 6.67 17.74 3.91
C VAL A 119 6.10 16.39 3.51
N GLY A 120 6.09 15.42 4.44
CA GLY A 120 5.53 14.09 4.20
C GLY A 120 4.04 14.13 3.85
N TYR A 121 3.25 14.93 4.58
CA TYR A 121 1.83 15.12 4.26
C TYR A 121 1.60 15.83 2.92
N LYS A 122 2.41 16.83 2.55
CA LYS A 122 2.33 17.44 1.21
C LYS A 122 2.64 16.43 0.11
N TRP A 123 3.62 15.57 0.34
CA TRP A 123 4.02 14.54 -0.61
C TRP A 123 2.95 13.46 -0.74
N LEU A 124 2.38 12.98 0.37
CA LEU A 124 1.22 12.09 0.37
C LEU A 124 0.02 12.72 -0.37
N GLY A 125 -0.26 14.00 -0.12
CA GLY A 125 -1.31 14.74 -0.82
C GLY A 125 -1.13 14.77 -2.34
N ALA A 126 0.11 14.77 -2.84
CA ALA A 126 0.39 14.65 -4.28
C ALA A 126 0.00 13.27 -4.84
N TYR A 127 0.28 12.20 -4.08
CA TYR A 127 -0.17 10.84 -4.43
C TYR A 127 -1.70 10.71 -4.40
N VAL A 128 -2.35 11.28 -3.38
CA VAL A 128 -3.82 11.35 -3.30
C VAL A 128 -4.37 12.11 -4.51
N GLY A 129 -3.77 13.24 -4.88
CA GLY A 129 -4.15 14.02 -6.07
C GLY A 129 -4.00 13.25 -7.38
N ARG A 130 -2.93 12.47 -7.53
CA ARG A 130 -2.76 11.57 -8.68
C ARG A 130 -3.88 10.52 -8.73
N ALA A 131 -4.13 9.81 -7.62
CA ALA A 131 -5.18 8.79 -7.54
C ALA A 131 -6.56 9.39 -7.85
N TYR A 132 -6.83 10.59 -7.32
CA TYR A 132 -8.04 11.35 -7.60
C TYR A 132 -8.18 11.66 -9.09
N LYS A 133 -7.13 12.19 -9.74
CA LYS A 133 -7.15 12.52 -11.17
C LYS A 133 -7.41 11.26 -12.01
N GLN A 134 -6.72 10.16 -11.73
CA GLN A 134 -6.90 8.90 -12.44
C GLN A 134 -8.35 8.40 -12.35
N TYR A 135 -8.93 8.43 -11.14
CA TYR A 135 -10.30 7.98 -10.94
C TYR A 135 -11.34 8.95 -11.51
N MET A 136 -11.33 10.19 -11.05
CA MET A 136 -12.41 11.15 -11.33
C MET A 136 -12.31 11.79 -12.71
N ILE A 137 -11.11 11.91 -13.28
CA ILE A 137 -10.88 12.62 -14.54
C ILE A 137 -10.57 11.64 -15.66
N ASP A 138 -9.71 10.64 -15.43
CA ASP A 138 -9.35 9.66 -16.46
C ASP A 138 -10.33 8.47 -16.53
N GLY A 139 -11.22 8.32 -15.54
CA GLY A 139 -12.22 7.26 -15.50
C GLY A 139 -11.63 5.86 -15.26
N ARG A 140 -10.48 5.75 -14.59
CA ARG A 140 -9.79 4.49 -14.32
C ARG A 140 -9.29 4.38 -12.88
N LYS A 141 -9.09 3.16 -12.38
CA LYS A 141 -8.56 2.96 -11.02
C LYS A 141 -7.16 3.55 -10.87
N SER A 142 -6.80 3.93 -9.64
CA SER A 142 -5.48 4.43 -9.31
C SER A 142 -4.39 3.40 -9.60
N ASP A 143 -3.26 3.87 -10.12
CA ASP A 143 -2.09 3.03 -10.38
C ASP A 143 -1.33 2.72 -9.10
N PHE A 144 -0.91 1.46 -8.95
CA PHE A 144 0.03 1.02 -7.92
C PHE A 144 0.72 -0.27 -8.39
N ILE A 145 1.87 -0.61 -7.81
CA ILE A 145 2.47 -1.93 -8.03
C ILE A 145 1.61 -2.97 -7.31
N ASN A 146 0.99 -3.86 -8.07
CA ASN A 146 0.09 -4.88 -7.52
C ASN A 146 0.79 -6.25 -7.53
N PRO A 147 1.21 -6.80 -6.37
CA PRO A 147 1.76 -8.15 -6.30
C PRO A 147 0.66 -9.18 -6.66
N LYS A 148 0.94 -10.03 -7.65
CA LYS A 148 -0.06 -10.98 -8.19
C LYS A 148 0.12 -12.36 -7.62
N VAL A 149 1.31 -12.92 -7.82
CA VAL A 149 1.59 -14.31 -7.50
C VAL A 149 3.08 -14.50 -7.27
N ALA A 150 3.42 -15.44 -6.40
CA ALA A 150 4.78 -15.92 -6.19
C ALA A 150 4.84 -17.40 -6.61
N GLN A 151 5.77 -17.75 -7.49
CA GLN A 151 6.00 -19.12 -7.93
C GLN A 151 7.37 -19.59 -7.45
N LEU A 152 7.43 -20.75 -6.79
CA LEU A 152 8.67 -21.40 -6.44
C LEU A 152 9.12 -22.33 -7.60
N VAL A 153 10.33 -22.12 -8.10
CA VAL A 153 10.98 -22.91 -9.14
C VAL A 153 12.38 -23.30 -8.65
N GLY A 154 12.52 -24.55 -8.17
CA GLY A 154 13.76 -25.00 -7.53
C GLY A 154 14.03 -24.22 -6.23
N ASP A 155 15.07 -23.38 -6.26
CA ASP A 155 15.49 -22.48 -5.19
C ASP A 155 15.23 -21.00 -5.52
N GLU A 156 14.48 -20.71 -6.59
CA GLU A 156 14.09 -19.35 -6.98
C GLU A 156 12.60 -19.11 -6.74
N ILE A 157 12.27 -17.92 -6.24
CA ILE A 157 10.89 -17.46 -6.14
C ILE A 157 10.68 -16.32 -7.13
N HIS A 158 9.79 -16.55 -8.09
CA HIS A 158 9.42 -15.62 -9.14
C HIS A 158 8.13 -14.92 -8.74
N ILE A 159 8.22 -13.63 -8.45
CA ILE A 159 7.08 -12.81 -8.03
C ILE A 159 6.68 -11.92 -9.20
N HIS A 160 5.46 -12.07 -9.68
CA HIS A 160 4.91 -11.25 -10.77
C HIS A 160 4.01 -10.14 -10.23
N PHE A 161 4.04 -8.98 -10.89
CA PHE A 161 3.34 -7.78 -10.51
C PHE A 161 2.57 -7.17 -11.69
N ASP A 162 1.43 -6.52 -11.43
CA ASP A 162 0.96 -5.47 -12.36
C ASP A 162 1.79 -4.22 -12.06
N VAL A 163 2.50 -3.68 -13.06
CA VAL A 163 3.44 -2.56 -12.89
C VAL A 163 3.00 -1.36 -13.73
N PRO A 164 2.70 -0.21 -13.13
CA PRO A 164 2.22 0.96 -13.87
C PRO A 164 3.19 1.43 -14.96
N LYS A 165 4.49 1.45 -14.66
CA LYS A 165 5.55 1.73 -15.64
C LYS A 165 6.77 0.85 -15.42
N ALA A 166 6.90 -0.19 -16.23
CA ALA A 166 8.07 -1.06 -16.24
C ALA A 166 9.37 -0.31 -16.65
N PRO A 167 10.56 -0.79 -16.24
CA PRO A 167 10.78 -1.95 -15.37
C PRO A 167 10.57 -1.63 -13.87
N LEU A 168 10.39 -2.68 -13.07
CA LEU A 168 10.62 -2.66 -11.63
C LEU A 168 12.09 -2.35 -11.33
N VAL A 169 12.33 -1.61 -10.27
CA VAL A 169 13.67 -1.23 -9.83
C VAL A 169 13.79 -1.39 -8.32
N LEU A 170 14.91 -2.01 -7.91
CA LEU A 170 15.38 -2.03 -6.52
C LEU A 170 16.20 -0.75 -6.29
N ASP A 171 15.57 0.24 -5.67
CA ASP A 171 16.12 1.58 -5.48
C ASP A 171 16.56 1.80 -4.04
N THR A 172 17.87 1.77 -3.82
CA THR A 172 18.49 2.07 -2.52
C THR A 172 19.08 3.48 -2.45
N ALA A 173 18.92 4.27 -3.52
CA ALA A 173 19.42 5.63 -3.62
C ALA A 173 18.37 6.66 -3.18
N THR A 174 17.12 6.47 -3.61
CA THR A 174 16.01 7.38 -3.26
C THR A 174 15.14 6.86 -2.13
N LEU A 175 15.13 5.54 -1.91
CA LEU A 175 14.46 4.89 -0.79
C LEU A 175 15.51 4.43 0.22
N ALA A 176 15.20 4.52 1.51
CA ALA A 176 16.13 4.10 2.56
C ALA A 176 16.54 2.63 2.37
N ALA A 177 17.85 2.38 2.32
CA ALA A 177 18.38 1.03 2.13
C ALA A 177 17.87 0.11 3.25
N THR A 178 17.13 -0.93 2.85
CA THR A 178 16.51 -1.90 3.74
C THR A 178 17.13 -3.27 3.51
N THR A 179 17.35 -4.04 4.58
CA THR A 179 17.84 -5.43 4.50
C THR A 179 17.05 -6.22 3.46
N ASP A 180 17.77 -6.93 2.59
CA ASP A 180 17.19 -7.73 1.50
C ASP A 180 16.17 -6.95 0.63
N ASN A 181 16.38 -5.64 0.44
CA ASN A 181 15.46 -4.73 -0.25
C ASN A 181 14.04 -4.69 0.34
N GLY A 182 13.86 -5.17 1.58
CA GLY A 182 12.58 -5.33 2.25
C GLY A 182 11.94 -6.72 2.11
N PHE A 183 12.56 -7.67 1.38
CA PHE A 183 12.03 -9.01 1.21
C PHE A 183 12.44 -9.96 2.34
N LYS A 184 11.52 -10.83 2.74
CA LYS A 184 11.78 -11.97 3.60
C LYS A 184 11.06 -13.20 3.07
N VAL A 185 11.71 -14.35 3.17
CA VAL A 185 11.12 -15.64 2.82
C VAL A 185 11.05 -16.50 4.07
N LEU A 186 9.87 -17.05 4.35
CA LEU A 186 9.66 -18.05 5.38
C LEU A 186 9.43 -19.41 4.71
N VAL A 187 10.15 -20.43 5.16
CA VAL A 187 9.94 -21.83 4.78
C VAL A 187 9.51 -22.57 6.06
N ASN A 188 8.27 -23.06 6.09
CA ASN A 188 7.63 -23.62 7.29
C ASN A 188 7.81 -22.71 8.51
N ASP A 189 7.44 -21.44 8.35
CA ASP A 189 7.53 -20.38 9.36
C ASP A 189 8.95 -20.03 9.84
N THR A 190 9.99 -20.61 9.24
CA THR A 190 11.40 -20.33 9.53
C THR A 190 12.00 -19.45 8.44
N ALA A 191 12.74 -18.40 8.83
CA ALA A 191 13.41 -17.53 7.86
C ALA A 191 14.41 -18.32 7.00
N ALA A 192 14.23 -18.27 5.69
CA ALA A 192 15.19 -18.80 4.73
C ALA A 192 16.28 -17.78 4.42
N THR A 193 17.49 -18.26 4.09
CA THR A 193 18.58 -17.39 3.66
C THR A 193 18.41 -17.03 2.19
N ILE A 194 18.33 -15.73 1.91
CA ILE A 194 18.31 -15.18 0.55
C ILE A 194 19.76 -14.96 0.10
N SER A 195 20.11 -15.45 -1.08
CA SER A 195 21.45 -15.32 -1.67
C SER A 195 21.51 -14.32 -2.83
N GLY A 196 20.34 -13.89 -3.34
CA GLY A 196 20.26 -12.87 -4.39
C GLY A 196 18.84 -12.39 -4.62
N ILE A 197 18.70 -11.13 -5.03
CA ILE A 197 17.42 -10.53 -5.43
C ILE A 197 17.67 -9.69 -6.68
N SER A 198 16.86 -9.88 -7.71
CA SER A 198 16.87 -9.06 -8.92
C SER A 198 15.47 -8.67 -9.32
N ALA A 199 15.32 -7.47 -9.89
CA ALA A 199 14.08 -7.01 -10.50
C ALA A 199 14.29 -6.78 -12.00
N GLU A 200 13.36 -7.25 -12.81
CA GLU A 200 13.34 -7.05 -14.26
C GLU A 200 11.89 -6.92 -14.74
N ASN A 201 11.63 -6.00 -15.67
CA ASN A 201 10.29 -5.80 -16.25
C ASN A 201 9.18 -5.71 -15.18
N ASP A 202 8.36 -6.74 -15.05
CA ASP A 202 7.21 -6.87 -14.16
C ASP A 202 7.43 -7.91 -13.04
N LYS A 203 8.66 -8.35 -12.82
CA LYS A 203 8.99 -9.49 -11.97
C LYS A 203 10.16 -9.20 -11.02
N VAL A 204 10.07 -9.77 -9.82
CA VAL A 204 11.21 -9.92 -8.90
C VAL A 204 11.55 -11.40 -8.81
N ILE A 205 12.84 -11.73 -8.86
CA ILE A 205 13.36 -13.08 -8.62
C ILE A 205 14.15 -13.04 -7.32
N ILE A 206 13.79 -13.91 -6.38
CA ILE A 206 14.52 -14.12 -5.12
C ILE A 206 15.20 -15.49 -5.20
N LYS A 207 16.52 -15.52 -5.08
CA LYS A 207 17.32 -16.74 -4.97
C LYS A 207 17.49 -17.11 -3.50
N LEU A 208 17.18 -18.35 -3.15
CA LEU A 208 17.47 -18.93 -1.83
C LEU A 208 18.82 -19.62 -1.84
N SER A 209 19.49 -19.70 -0.69
CA SER A 209 20.76 -20.43 -0.55
C SER A 209 20.60 -21.96 -0.68
N SER A 210 19.38 -22.47 -0.52
CA SER A 210 19.04 -23.88 -0.67
C SER A 210 17.58 -24.04 -1.09
N PRO A 211 17.24 -25.02 -1.95
CA PRO A 211 15.87 -25.28 -2.34
C PRO A 211 15.03 -25.72 -1.13
N PRO A 212 13.79 -25.21 -0.97
CA PRO A 212 12.84 -25.75 0.00
C PRO A 212 12.55 -27.23 -0.27
N ALA A 213 12.32 -28.01 0.78
CA ALA A 213 11.90 -29.40 0.63
C ALA A 213 10.52 -29.49 -0.06
N THR A 214 10.29 -30.55 -0.82
CA THR A 214 8.99 -30.79 -1.48
C THR A 214 7.85 -30.74 -0.47
N GLY A 215 6.83 -29.92 -0.77
CA GLY A 215 5.66 -29.75 0.09
C GLY A 215 5.84 -28.76 1.24
N ALA A 216 7.00 -28.10 1.36
CA ALA A 216 7.17 -27.03 2.32
C ALA A 216 6.24 -25.84 2.02
N SER A 217 5.70 -25.22 3.07
CA SER A 217 5.01 -23.94 2.96
C SER A 217 6.06 -22.84 2.76
N VAL A 218 5.93 -22.07 1.68
CA VAL A 218 6.84 -20.96 1.37
C VAL A 218 6.05 -19.68 1.31
N ILE A 219 6.42 -18.71 2.15
CA ILE A 219 5.74 -17.41 2.25
C ILE A 219 6.76 -16.31 1.94
N VAL A 220 6.45 -15.47 0.97
CA VAL A 220 7.19 -14.24 0.67
C VAL A 220 6.51 -13.08 1.36
N ARG A 221 7.29 -12.27 2.07
CA ARG A 221 6.86 -11.03 2.70
C ARG A 221 7.70 -9.89 2.15
N TYR A 222 7.07 -8.74 1.90
CA TYR A 222 7.76 -7.54 1.45
C TYR A 222 7.35 -6.34 2.29
N ALA A 223 8.36 -5.62 2.78
CA ALA A 223 8.23 -4.45 3.64
C ALA A 223 7.47 -4.70 4.96
N LEU A 224 7.48 -5.94 5.45
CA LEU A 224 6.80 -6.34 6.70
C LEU A 224 7.76 -6.78 7.82
N ASP A 225 9.07 -6.66 7.63
CA ASP A 225 10.05 -7.29 8.54
C ASP A 225 11.24 -6.39 8.89
N TYR A 226 11.67 -5.55 7.96
CA TYR A 226 12.87 -4.73 8.11
C TYR A 226 12.54 -3.25 7.95
N LEU A 227 13.20 -2.40 8.73
CA LEU A 227 13.09 -0.95 8.60
C LEU A 227 14.41 -0.40 8.07
N GLY A 228 14.33 0.38 7.00
CA GLY A 228 15.48 0.95 6.30
C GLY A 228 16.25 1.93 7.18
N ALA A 229 17.57 1.97 6.98
CA ALA A 229 18.44 2.83 7.77
C ALA A 229 18.04 4.32 7.61
N GLY A 230 17.90 5.03 8.73
CA GLY A 230 17.50 6.45 8.75
C GLY A 230 16.00 6.70 8.76
N LEU A 231 15.15 5.68 8.61
CA LEU A 231 13.72 5.80 8.86
C LEU A 231 13.42 5.63 10.36
N SER A 232 12.47 6.42 10.86
CA SER A 232 11.94 6.29 12.22
C SER A 232 10.43 6.11 12.15
N ILE A 233 9.98 4.86 12.17
CA ILE A 233 8.58 4.46 12.10
C ILE A 233 8.34 3.43 13.21
N ASP A 234 7.51 3.75 14.19
CA ASP A 234 7.28 2.86 15.33
C ASP A 234 6.60 1.56 14.87
N GLY A 235 7.22 0.43 15.22
CA GLY A 235 6.84 -0.89 14.75
C GLY A 235 6.82 -1.05 13.22
N GLY A 236 7.36 -0.10 12.45
CA GLY A 236 7.24 -0.08 11.01
C GLY A 236 8.26 -0.94 10.27
N ALA A 237 8.05 -1.03 8.97
CA ALA A 237 8.95 -1.67 8.02
C ALA A 237 8.87 -0.96 6.65
N SER A 238 9.85 -1.23 5.80
CA SER A 238 10.03 -0.58 4.50
C SER A 238 10.62 -1.53 3.47
N GLY A 239 10.70 -1.07 2.23
CA GLY A 239 11.41 -1.78 1.17
C GLY A 239 11.91 -0.83 0.09
N ASN A 240 12.54 -1.39 -0.92
CA ASN A 240 13.24 -0.64 -1.97
C ASN A 240 12.63 -0.81 -3.37
N LEU A 241 11.50 -1.52 -3.51
CA LEU A 241 10.87 -1.79 -4.80
C LEU A 241 9.97 -0.64 -5.24
N ARG A 242 10.23 -0.12 -6.44
CA ARG A 242 9.40 0.86 -7.15
C ARG A 242 9.31 0.54 -8.64
N ASP A 243 8.48 1.28 -9.36
CA ASP A 243 8.40 1.25 -10.81
C ASP A 243 9.33 2.30 -11.45
N SER A 244 9.36 2.42 -12.78
CA SER A 244 10.20 3.39 -13.50
C SER A 244 9.46 4.70 -13.85
N THR A 245 8.45 5.07 -13.07
CA THR A 245 7.82 6.40 -13.18
C THR A 245 8.85 7.50 -12.90
N THR A 246 8.77 8.60 -13.65
CA THR A 246 9.71 9.73 -13.56
C THR A 246 9.02 11.02 -13.13
N ASP A 247 7.72 10.96 -12.87
CA ASP A 247 6.96 12.08 -12.34
C ASP A 247 7.55 12.55 -11.02
N SER A 248 7.44 13.84 -10.77
CA SER A 248 7.89 14.48 -9.53
C SER A 248 6.94 15.61 -9.14
N ILE A 249 7.14 16.11 -7.93
CA ILE A 249 6.51 17.32 -7.43
C ILE A 249 7.51 18.15 -6.64
N GLU A 250 7.49 19.47 -6.85
CA GLU A 250 8.26 20.40 -6.03
C GLU A 250 7.58 20.61 -4.68
N ILE A 251 8.27 20.30 -3.58
CA ILE A 251 7.79 20.56 -2.22
C ILE A 251 8.86 21.33 -1.46
N ALA A 252 8.55 22.60 -1.19
CA ALA A 252 9.44 23.54 -0.51
C ALA A 252 10.81 23.70 -1.22
N GLY A 253 10.78 23.89 -2.55
CA GLY A 253 11.98 24.09 -3.36
C GLY A 253 12.81 22.82 -3.60
N VAL A 254 12.31 21.65 -3.21
CA VAL A 254 12.96 20.35 -3.44
C VAL A 254 12.06 19.49 -4.31
N GLU A 255 12.59 19.05 -5.45
CA GLU A 255 11.95 18.05 -6.30
C GLU A 255 11.88 16.70 -5.59
N ARG A 256 10.68 16.12 -5.53
CA ARG A 256 10.42 14.84 -4.88
C ARG A 256 9.79 13.88 -5.87
N PRO A 257 10.31 12.65 -6.01
CA PRO A 257 9.77 11.71 -6.98
C PRO A 257 8.37 11.26 -6.59
N LEU A 258 7.56 10.93 -7.58
CA LEU A 258 6.26 10.30 -7.41
C LEU A 258 6.29 8.91 -8.06
N TYR A 259 7.24 8.08 -7.63
CA TYR A 259 7.32 6.67 -8.04
C TYR A 259 6.08 5.91 -7.57
N HIS A 260 5.63 4.88 -8.30
CA HIS A 260 4.76 3.89 -7.68
C HIS A 260 5.64 3.00 -6.80
N VAL A 261 5.57 3.21 -5.50
CA VAL A 261 6.30 2.44 -4.49
C VAL A 261 5.50 1.18 -4.14
N CYS A 262 6.16 0.02 -4.03
CA CYS A 262 5.47 -1.24 -3.81
C CYS A 262 4.84 -1.28 -2.40
N PRO A 263 3.55 -1.62 -2.26
CA PRO A 263 2.90 -1.75 -0.97
C PRO A 263 3.47 -2.93 -0.17
N HIS A 264 3.29 -2.90 1.14
CA HIS A 264 3.46 -4.03 2.04
C HIS A 264 2.61 -5.20 1.55
N PHE A 265 3.19 -6.39 1.41
CA PHE A 265 2.44 -7.57 0.99
C PHE A 265 3.00 -8.87 1.55
N GLU A 266 2.16 -9.90 1.50
CA GLU A 266 2.52 -11.28 1.76
C GLU A 266 1.88 -12.16 0.70
N LEU A 267 2.65 -13.11 0.17
CA LEU A 267 2.18 -14.11 -0.80
C LEU A 267 2.68 -15.49 -0.40
N THR A 268 1.79 -16.48 -0.43
CA THR A 268 2.18 -17.89 -0.39
C THR A 268 2.67 -18.29 -1.78
N ALA A 269 3.91 -18.77 -1.87
CA ALA A 269 4.47 -19.25 -3.12
C ALA A 269 3.88 -20.63 -3.46
N PHE A 270 3.45 -20.79 -4.71
CA PHE A 270 2.99 -22.08 -5.22
C PHE A 270 4.10 -22.75 -6.03
N THR A 271 4.08 -24.08 -6.09
CA THR A 271 4.86 -24.86 -7.07
C THR A 271 3.91 -25.29 -8.18
N ASP A 272 4.25 -24.99 -9.44
CA ASP A 272 3.51 -25.55 -10.56
C ASP A 272 3.72 -27.07 -10.60
N LYS A 273 2.63 -27.83 -10.58
CA LYS A 273 2.67 -29.30 -10.66
C LYS A 273 2.67 -29.80 -12.11
N GLY A 274 2.54 -28.91 -13.09
CA GLY A 274 2.55 -29.23 -14.51
C GLY A 274 1.41 -30.16 -14.94
N ILE A 275 0.23 -30.03 -14.32
CA ILE A 275 -0.97 -30.84 -14.60
C ILE A 275 -2.04 -30.00 -15.28
#